data_AF-A0A7R9WWN5-F1
#
_entry.id   AF-A0A7R9WWN5-F1
#
_cell.length_a   1.000
_cell.length_b   1.000
_cell.length_c   1.000
_cell.angle_alpha   90.00
_cell.angle_beta   90.00
_cell.angle_gamma   90.00
#
_symmetry.space_group_name_H-M   'P 1'
#
loop_
_entity.id
_entity.type
_entity.pdbx_description
1 polymer ?
#
loop_
_entity_poly.entity_id
_entity_poly.type
_entity_poly.pdbx_seq_one_letter_code
_entity_poly.pdbx_strand_id
1 'polypeptide(L)'
;MKKAKFHQTEGDHLTLLTVYKGWEAARCSNPWCFENFVQARSMKRAQDVRKQLVTIMDRYRLLLMSAGKNYKLICKAIAAGFFTNAAKKDPQEGYKTLVDQNPVYIHPSSALFNKNPEYLIYHELVLTTKEYMRNILVIDAKWLTELAPAFYKKADPNRMSRAKRKEKIEPLHDRFNPKDSWRLSKRRG
;
A
#
# COMPACT_ATOMS: atom_id res chain seq x y z
N MET A 1 17.47 -12.89 6.57
CA MET A 1 17.94 -11.47 6.64
C MET A 1 18.40 -10.85 5.31
N LYS A 2 18.50 -11.56 4.16
CA LYS A 2 18.95 -10.93 2.89
C LYS A 2 17.90 -10.12 2.11
N LYS A 3 16.61 -10.30 2.38
CA LYS A 3 15.52 -9.49 1.76
C LYS A 3 15.47 -8.07 2.31
N ALA A 4 15.69 -7.92 3.62
CA ALA A 4 15.55 -6.67 4.35
C ALA A 4 16.45 -5.53 3.83
N LYS A 5 17.63 -5.86 3.29
CA LYS A 5 18.55 -4.84 2.74
C LYS A 5 18.00 -4.11 1.51
N PHE A 6 16.99 -4.68 0.84
CA PHE A 6 16.36 -4.06 -0.32
C PHE A 6 15.10 -3.28 0.07
N HIS A 7 14.59 -3.46 1.30
CA HIS A 7 13.35 -2.84 1.73
C HIS A 7 13.42 -1.33 1.63
N GLN A 8 12.42 -0.75 0.97
CA GLN A 8 12.21 0.69 0.91
C GLN A 8 11.08 1.08 1.86
N THR A 9 11.21 2.22 2.53
CA THR A 9 10.22 2.71 3.49
C THR A 9 8.93 3.16 2.82
N GLU A 10 9.02 3.54 1.54
CA GLU A 10 7.88 3.91 0.72
C GLU A 10 7.05 2.71 0.27
N GLY A 11 7.64 1.51 0.18
CA GLY A 11 6.89 0.27 -0.06
C GLY A 11 7.54 -0.78 -0.94
N ASP A 12 6.77 -1.84 -1.20
CA ASP A 12 7.21 -3.04 -1.90
C ASP A 12 7.53 -2.77 -3.38
N HIS A 13 6.80 -1.88 -4.04
CA HIS A 13 7.07 -1.52 -5.44
C HIS A 13 8.48 -0.92 -5.61
N LEU A 14 8.89 -0.06 -4.68
CA LEU A 14 10.24 0.51 -4.70
C LEU A 14 11.30 -0.48 -4.21
N THR A 15 10.92 -1.43 -3.36
CA THR A 15 11.77 -2.60 -3.04
C THR A 15 12.05 -3.42 -4.30
N LEU A 16 11.05 -3.69 -5.15
CA LEU A 16 11.23 -4.37 -6.44
C LEU A 16 12.13 -3.57 -7.39
N LEU A 17 11.95 -2.25 -7.47
CA LEU A 17 12.83 -1.37 -8.24
C LEU A 17 14.28 -1.45 -7.77
N THR A 18 14.50 -1.48 -6.46
CA THR A 18 15.83 -1.57 -5.86
C THR A 18 16.50 -2.91 -6.18
N VAL A 19 15.76 -4.02 -6.10
CA VAL A 19 16.25 -5.35 -6.51
C VAL A 19 16.63 -5.36 -7.99
N TYR A 20 15.76 -4.82 -8.87
CA TYR A 20 16.04 -4.78 -10.31
C TYR A 20 17.28 -3.94 -10.64
N LYS A 21 17.38 -2.72 -10.07
CA LYS A 21 18.56 -1.85 -10.26
C LYS A 21 19.83 -2.49 -9.71
N GLY A 22 19.76 -3.18 -8.57
CA GLY A 22 20.89 -3.91 -8.00
C GLY A 22 21.39 -5.04 -8.92
N TRP A 23 20.46 -5.80 -9.50
CA TRP A 23 20.79 -6.86 -10.46
C TRP A 23 21.37 -6.30 -11.77
N GLU A 24 20.81 -5.20 -12.27
CA GLU A 24 21.30 -4.50 -13.47
C GLU A 24 22.71 -3.95 -13.26
N ALA A 25 22.98 -3.32 -12.12
CA ALA A 25 24.32 -2.84 -11.74
C ALA A 25 25.33 -3.99 -11.59
N ALA A 26 24.88 -5.16 -11.17
CA ALA A 26 25.67 -6.39 -11.15
C ALA A 26 25.77 -7.08 -12.53
N ARG A 27 25.56 -6.33 -13.63
CA ARG A 27 25.64 -6.81 -15.02
C ARG A 27 24.73 -8.02 -15.29
N CYS A 28 23.53 -8.02 -14.69
CA CYS A 28 22.56 -9.10 -14.82
C CYS A 28 23.08 -10.48 -14.37
N SER A 29 23.98 -10.50 -13.37
CA SER A 29 24.69 -11.70 -12.93
C SER A 29 23.79 -12.76 -12.27
N ASN A 30 23.89 -14.02 -12.73
CA ASN A 30 23.28 -15.18 -12.06
C ASN A 30 23.85 -15.43 -10.64
N PRO A 31 25.18 -15.38 -10.41
CA PRO A 31 25.76 -15.44 -9.06
C PRO A 31 25.15 -14.43 -8.09
N TRP A 32 25.05 -13.16 -8.49
CA TRP A 32 24.36 -12.13 -7.70
C TRP A 32 22.91 -12.54 -7.35
N CYS A 33 22.14 -13.07 -8.31
CA CYS A 33 20.79 -13.57 -8.01
C CYS A 33 20.80 -14.68 -6.94
N PHE A 34 21.70 -15.66 -7.07
CA PHE A 34 21.86 -16.74 -6.11
C PHE A 34 22.23 -16.22 -4.72
N GLU A 35 23.23 -15.35 -4.62
CA GLU A 35 23.68 -14.75 -3.37
C GLU A 35 22.59 -13.92 -2.68
N ASN A 36 21.68 -13.33 -3.46
CA ASN A 36 20.60 -12.47 -2.97
C ASN A 36 19.25 -13.19 -2.81
N PHE A 37 19.19 -14.50 -3.07
CA PHE A 37 17.95 -15.29 -3.09
C PHE A 37 16.89 -14.71 -4.04
N VAL A 38 17.33 -14.18 -5.18
CA VAL A 38 16.48 -13.67 -6.25
C VAL A 38 16.40 -14.72 -7.36
N GLN A 39 15.21 -14.95 -7.89
CA GLN A 39 15.02 -15.91 -8.98
C GLN A 39 15.53 -15.33 -10.31
N ALA A 40 16.66 -15.83 -10.81
CA ALA A 40 17.28 -15.35 -12.05
C ALA A 40 16.33 -15.42 -13.27
N ARG A 41 15.50 -16.47 -13.36
CA ARG A 41 14.49 -16.62 -14.43
C ARG A 41 13.47 -15.48 -14.42
N SER A 42 13.01 -15.10 -13.23
CA SER A 42 12.03 -14.01 -13.04
C SER A 42 12.64 -12.65 -13.39
N MET A 43 13.92 -12.42 -13.08
CA MET A 43 14.64 -11.21 -13.47
C MET A 43 14.81 -11.08 -14.98
N LYS A 44 15.20 -12.17 -15.66
CA LYS A 44 15.28 -12.21 -17.13
C LYS A 44 13.93 -11.90 -17.77
N ARG A 45 12.86 -12.54 -17.28
CA ARG A 45 11.50 -12.25 -17.75
C ARG A 45 11.11 -10.78 -17.53
N ALA A 46 11.44 -10.20 -16.38
CA ALA A 46 11.18 -8.78 -16.11
C ALA A 46 11.95 -7.86 -17.08
N GLN A 47 13.20 -8.20 -17.40
CA GLN A 47 14.00 -7.46 -18.39
C GLN A 47 13.37 -7.54 -19.79
N ASP A 48 12.91 -8.72 -20.20
CA ASP A 48 12.28 -8.92 -21.52
C ASP A 48 10.96 -8.15 -21.63
N VAL A 49 10.11 -8.19 -20.60
CA VAL A 49 8.88 -7.39 -20.54
C VAL A 49 9.20 -5.89 -20.59
N ARG A 50 10.22 -5.44 -19.85
CA ARG A 50 10.65 -4.03 -19.91
C ARG A 50 11.10 -3.64 -21.32
N LYS A 51 11.89 -4.47 -22.00
CA LYS A 51 12.32 -4.22 -23.39
C LYS A 51 11.11 -4.09 -24.32
N GLN A 52 10.13 -4.99 -24.21
CA GLN A 52 8.90 -4.93 -24.99
C GLN A 52 8.13 -3.62 -24.76
N LEU A 53 7.95 -3.21 -23.50
CA LEU A 53 7.29 -1.95 -23.17
C LEU A 53 8.02 -0.73 -23.73
N VAL A 54 9.36 -0.70 -23.65
CA VAL A 54 10.19 0.35 -24.24
C VAL A 54 10.01 0.41 -25.76
N THR A 55 10.02 -0.72 -26.46
CA THR A 55 9.76 -0.78 -27.90
C THR A 55 8.36 -0.25 -28.26
N ILE A 56 7.35 -0.54 -27.46
CA ILE A 56 5.99 -0.04 -27.67
C ILE A 56 5.95 1.49 -27.47
N MET A 57 6.57 2.00 -26.40
CA MET A 57 6.64 3.44 -26.14
C MET A 57 7.32 4.18 -27.29
N ASP A 58 8.43 3.66 -27.79
CA ASP A 58 9.16 4.22 -28.93
C ASP A 58 8.30 4.27 -30.20
N ARG A 59 7.60 3.17 -30.50
CA ARG A 59 6.66 3.08 -31.64
C ARG A 59 5.58 4.16 -31.59
N TYR A 60 5.04 4.44 -30.39
CA TYR A 60 4.01 5.46 -30.19
C TYR A 60 4.57 6.85 -29.85
N ARG A 61 5.89 7.07 -29.99
CA ARG A 61 6.58 8.34 -29.73
C ARG A 61 6.34 8.87 -28.31
N LEU A 62 6.20 7.96 -27.34
CA LEU A 62 6.11 8.30 -25.92
C LEU A 62 7.51 8.47 -25.34
N LEU A 63 7.78 9.64 -24.76
CA LEU A 63 9.09 9.95 -24.19
C LEU A 63 9.39 9.08 -22.96
N LEU A 64 10.57 8.47 -22.96
CA LEU A 64 11.12 7.76 -21.80
C LEU A 64 11.79 8.76 -20.87
N MET A 65 11.09 9.11 -19.79
CA MET A 65 11.60 9.99 -18.74
C MET A 65 11.91 9.20 -17.47
N SER A 66 12.98 9.59 -16.77
CA SER A 66 13.35 9.01 -15.48
C SER A 66 12.99 9.95 -14.34
N ALA A 67 12.37 9.41 -13.30
CA ALA A 67 12.17 10.14 -12.03
C ALA A 67 13.48 10.29 -11.22
N GLY A 68 14.60 9.69 -11.67
CA GLY A 68 15.87 9.73 -10.97
C GLY A 68 15.77 9.18 -9.54
N LYS A 69 16.13 10.00 -8.56
CA LYS A 69 16.00 9.70 -7.12
C LYS A 69 14.69 10.23 -6.51
N ASN A 70 13.80 10.82 -7.31
CA ASN A 70 12.53 11.33 -6.83
C ASN A 70 11.48 10.22 -6.76
N TYR A 71 11.54 9.42 -5.69
CA TYR A 71 10.61 8.31 -5.48
C TYR A 71 9.15 8.75 -5.34
N LYS A 72 8.89 10.00 -4.93
CA LYS A 72 7.52 10.53 -4.86
C LYS A 72 6.82 10.53 -6.22
N LEU A 73 7.53 10.82 -7.31
CA LEU A 73 6.96 10.77 -8.66
C LEU A 73 6.56 9.34 -9.04
N ILE A 74 7.39 8.36 -8.69
CA ILE A 74 7.10 6.94 -8.92
C ILE A 74 5.87 6.53 -8.10
N CYS A 75 5.81 6.94 -6.83
CA CYS A 75 4.65 6.65 -5.97
C CYS A 75 3.36 7.28 -6.51
N LYS A 76 3.41 8.54 -6.96
CA LYS A 76 2.26 9.20 -7.58
C LYS A 76 1.82 8.51 -8.87
N ALA A 77 2.75 8.06 -9.71
CA ALA A 77 2.41 7.33 -10.95
C ALA A 77 1.69 6.00 -10.64
N ILE A 78 2.17 5.24 -9.64
CA ILE A 78 1.51 4.01 -9.19
C ILE A 78 0.13 4.32 -8.59
N ALA A 79 0.05 5.33 -7.72
CA ALA A 79 -1.21 5.75 -7.13
C ALA A 79 -2.24 6.20 -8.17
N ALA A 80 -1.81 6.82 -9.27
CA ALA A 80 -2.69 7.22 -10.37
C ALA A 80 -3.25 6.02 -11.14
N GLY A 81 -2.51 4.92 -11.25
CA GLY A 81 -2.99 3.69 -11.89
C GLY A 81 -3.84 2.81 -10.98
N PHE A 82 -3.53 2.80 -9.68
CA PHE A 82 -4.17 1.94 -8.68
C PHE A 82 -5.05 2.70 -7.70
N PHE A 83 -5.58 3.86 -8.08
CA PHE A 83 -6.31 4.75 -7.16
C PHE A 83 -7.52 4.06 -6.51
N THR A 84 -8.16 3.10 -7.18
CA THR A 84 -9.26 2.29 -6.61
C THR A 84 -8.80 1.33 -5.52
N ASN A 85 -7.54 0.88 -5.59
CA ASN A 85 -6.95 -0.09 -4.69
C ASN A 85 -6.28 0.60 -3.50
N ALA A 86 -7.02 1.50 -2.87
CA ALA A 86 -6.56 2.27 -1.72
C ALA A 86 -7.16 1.72 -0.43
N ALA A 87 -6.37 1.73 0.64
CA ALA A 87 -6.82 1.38 1.97
C ALA A 87 -6.28 2.37 3.01
N LYS A 88 -7.05 2.53 4.09
CA LYS A 88 -6.75 3.39 5.22
C LYS A 88 -6.67 2.57 6.48
N LYS A 89 -5.75 2.93 7.36
CA LYS A 89 -5.64 2.35 8.70
C LYS A 89 -6.92 2.59 9.49
N ASP A 90 -7.49 1.52 10.01
CA ASP A 90 -8.64 1.53 10.90
C ASP A 90 -8.14 1.45 12.36
N PRO A 91 -8.70 2.23 13.30
CA PRO A 91 -8.27 2.21 14.71
C PRO A 91 -8.50 0.88 15.42
N GLN A 92 -9.44 0.05 14.95
CA GLN A 92 -9.87 -1.18 15.62
C GLN A 92 -9.49 -2.45 14.83
N GLU A 93 -9.68 -2.43 13.51
CA GLU A 93 -9.68 -3.65 12.68
C GLU A 93 -8.43 -3.81 11.77
N GLY A 94 -7.44 -2.92 11.89
CA GLY A 94 -6.22 -2.95 11.08
C GLY A 94 -6.31 -1.96 9.92
N TYR A 95 -6.82 -2.38 8.77
CA TYR A 95 -7.06 -1.51 7.60
C TYR A 95 -8.44 -1.76 6.99
N LYS A 96 -8.98 -0.75 6.32
CA LYS A 96 -10.19 -0.84 5.51
C LYS A 96 -9.93 -0.32 4.09
N THR A 97 -10.47 -1.01 3.10
CA THR A 97 -10.45 -0.51 1.71
C THR A 97 -11.28 0.78 1.62
N LEU A 98 -10.84 1.74 0.82
CA LEU A 98 -11.56 3.01 0.68
C LEU A 98 -12.87 2.86 -0.09
N VAL A 99 -12.94 1.90 -1.01
CA VAL A 99 -14.12 1.67 -1.87
C VAL A 99 -15.18 0.87 -1.12
N ASP A 100 -14.85 -0.36 -0.71
CA ASP A 100 -15.84 -1.31 -0.16
C ASP A 100 -15.91 -1.30 1.36
N GLN A 101 -14.98 -0.63 2.05
CA GLN A 101 -14.85 -0.65 3.51
C GLN A 101 -14.59 -2.06 4.09
N ASN A 102 -14.03 -2.97 3.28
CA ASN A 102 -13.71 -4.32 3.70
C ASN A 102 -12.47 -4.33 4.61
N PRO A 103 -12.47 -5.12 5.70
CA PRO A 103 -11.32 -5.26 6.58
C PRO A 103 -10.20 -6.05 5.90
N VAL A 104 -9.04 -5.42 5.79
CA VAL A 104 -7.86 -5.96 5.11
C VAL A 104 -6.61 -5.81 5.97
N TYR A 105 -5.60 -6.63 5.73
CA TYR A 105 -4.37 -6.66 6.53
C TYR A 105 -3.13 -6.60 5.66
N ILE A 106 -2.05 -6.01 6.18
CA ILE A 106 -0.75 -6.04 5.49
C ILE A 106 -0.23 -7.48 5.50
N HIS A 107 0.09 -8.03 4.32
CA HIS A 107 0.65 -9.36 4.23
C HIS A 107 2.04 -9.44 4.93
N PRO A 108 2.34 -10.50 5.71
CA PRO A 108 3.61 -10.62 6.45
C PRO A 108 4.88 -10.58 5.60
N SER A 109 4.77 -10.85 4.30
CA SER A 109 5.91 -10.77 3.38
C SER A 109 6.27 -9.34 2.97
N SER A 110 5.42 -8.35 3.22
CA SER A 110 5.65 -6.95 2.83
C SER A 110 6.79 -6.32 3.63
N ALA A 111 7.56 -5.43 2.99
CA ALA A 111 8.52 -4.57 3.66
C ALA A 111 7.87 -3.62 4.68
N LEU A 112 6.56 -3.36 4.53
CA LEU A 112 5.77 -2.48 5.38
C LEU A 112 5.09 -3.21 6.55
N PHE A 113 5.30 -4.52 6.70
CA PHE A 113 4.79 -5.26 7.85
C PHE A 113 5.28 -4.62 9.16
N ASN A 114 4.37 -4.40 10.11
CA ASN A 114 4.60 -3.67 11.37
C ASN A 114 5.03 -2.19 11.26
N LYS A 115 4.99 -1.56 10.07
CA LYS A 115 5.27 -0.11 9.92
C LYS A 115 4.02 0.76 10.12
N ASN A 116 2.83 0.18 10.00
CA ASN A 116 1.54 0.81 10.26
C ASN A 116 1.29 2.19 9.59
N PRO A 117 1.58 2.36 8.28
CA PRO A 117 1.31 3.62 7.57
C PRO A 117 -0.18 3.96 7.52
N GLU A 118 -0.55 5.24 7.47
CA GLU A 118 -1.96 5.66 7.56
C GLU A 118 -2.75 5.35 6.28
N TYR A 119 -2.19 5.68 5.11
CA TYR A 119 -2.79 5.40 3.80
C TYR A 119 -1.82 4.64 2.93
N LEU A 120 -2.39 3.71 2.17
CA LEU A 120 -1.62 2.82 1.32
C LEU A 120 -2.40 2.37 0.09
N ILE A 121 -1.65 2.07 -0.97
CA ILE A 121 -2.13 1.42 -2.18
C ILE A 121 -1.68 -0.03 -2.13
N TYR A 122 -2.54 -0.95 -2.56
CA TYR A 122 -2.21 -2.36 -2.74
C TYR A 122 -2.32 -2.76 -4.21
N HIS A 123 -1.49 -3.71 -4.65
CA HIS A 123 -1.58 -4.24 -6.01
C HIS A 123 -2.68 -5.29 -6.11
N GLU A 124 -2.73 -6.22 -5.15
CA GLU A 124 -3.64 -7.35 -5.13
C GLU A 124 -4.11 -7.63 -3.69
N LEU A 125 -5.30 -8.23 -3.59
CA LEU A 125 -5.84 -8.82 -2.37
C LEU A 125 -5.76 -10.34 -2.49
N VAL A 126 -5.28 -11.00 -1.44
CA VAL A 126 -5.24 -12.45 -1.36
C VAL A 126 -6.08 -12.89 -0.17
N LEU A 127 -7.21 -13.54 -0.46
CA LEU A 127 -8.06 -14.15 0.56
C LEU A 127 -7.43 -15.47 1.03
N THR A 128 -7.23 -15.58 2.33
CA THR A 128 -6.82 -16.82 3.00
C THR A 128 -7.72 -17.05 4.21
N THR A 129 -7.17 -17.03 5.43
CA THR A 129 -7.95 -16.89 6.67
C THR A 129 -8.41 -15.46 6.90
N LYS A 130 -7.63 -14.49 6.41
CA LYS A 130 -7.98 -13.07 6.35
C LYS A 130 -7.63 -12.55 4.96
N GLU A 131 -8.22 -11.41 4.58
CA GLU A 131 -7.85 -10.71 3.36
C GLU A 131 -6.53 -9.96 3.57
N TYR A 132 -5.51 -10.34 2.79
CA TYR A 132 -4.19 -9.72 2.87
C TYR A 132 -3.87 -8.90 1.62
N MET A 133 -3.45 -7.66 1.83
CA MET A 133 -2.89 -6.78 0.80
C MET A 133 -1.46 -7.19 0.48
N ARG A 134 -1.15 -7.33 -0.81
CA ARG A 134 0.21 -7.59 -1.30
C ARG A 134 0.70 -6.49 -2.24
N ASN A 135 2.04 -6.37 -2.27
CA ASN A 135 2.79 -5.33 -2.97
C ASN A 135 2.23 -3.94 -2.63
N ILE A 136 2.54 -3.49 -1.42
CA ILE A 136 1.95 -2.29 -0.85
C ILE A 136 2.84 -1.08 -1.08
N LEU A 137 2.24 0.10 -1.21
CA LEU A 137 2.92 1.38 -1.33
C LEU A 137 2.29 2.40 -0.38
N VAL A 138 3.10 3.13 0.37
CA VAL A 138 2.65 4.25 1.21
C VAL A 138 2.31 5.45 0.33
N ILE A 139 1.17 6.08 0.61
CA ILE A 139 0.73 7.27 -0.12
C ILE A 139 0.25 8.37 0.82
N ASP A 140 0.27 9.61 0.35
CA ASP A 140 -0.46 10.71 0.97
C ASP A 140 -1.90 10.72 0.43
N ALA A 141 -2.90 10.82 1.32
CA ALA A 141 -4.30 10.92 0.95
C ALA A 141 -4.59 12.06 -0.03
N LYS A 142 -3.82 13.15 0.02
CA LYS A 142 -3.96 14.29 -0.91
C LYS A 142 -3.76 13.85 -2.36
N TRP A 143 -2.88 12.89 -2.62
CA TRP A 143 -2.60 12.41 -3.97
C TRP A 143 -3.82 11.75 -4.60
N LEU A 144 -4.67 11.08 -3.82
CA LEU A 144 -5.90 10.48 -4.35
C LEU A 144 -6.86 11.55 -4.88
N THR A 145 -7.01 12.66 -4.15
CA THR A 145 -7.84 13.79 -4.60
C THR A 145 -7.22 14.58 -5.75
N GLU A 146 -5.89 14.60 -5.86
CA GLU A 146 -5.17 15.26 -6.97
C GLU A 146 -5.22 14.42 -8.25
N LEU A 147 -4.99 13.11 -8.14
CA LEU A 147 -4.79 12.20 -9.28
C LEU A 147 -6.12 11.63 -9.81
N ALA A 148 -7.13 11.48 -8.95
CA ALA A 148 -8.44 10.96 -9.32
C ALA A 148 -9.58 11.83 -8.74
N PRO A 149 -9.69 13.11 -9.13
CA PRO A 149 -10.67 14.05 -8.58
C PRO A 149 -12.13 13.69 -8.91
N ALA A 150 -12.35 12.93 -9.99
CA ALA A 150 -13.68 12.41 -10.32
C ALA A 150 -14.15 11.33 -9.33
N PHE A 151 -13.21 10.60 -8.73
CA PHE A 151 -13.49 9.50 -7.80
C PHE A 151 -13.41 9.96 -6.34
N TYR A 152 -12.40 10.75 -5.99
CA TYR A 152 -12.15 11.22 -4.64
C TYR A 152 -12.46 12.70 -4.47
N LYS A 153 -13.23 13.03 -3.42
CA LYS A 153 -13.55 14.41 -3.03
C LYS A 153 -13.09 14.68 -1.62
N LYS A 154 -12.57 15.89 -1.40
CA LYS A 154 -12.27 16.36 -0.04
C LYS A 154 -13.58 16.49 0.74
N ALA A 155 -13.59 15.98 1.96
CA ALA A 155 -14.70 16.18 2.87
C ALA A 155 -14.77 17.66 3.27
N ASP A 156 -15.97 18.22 3.29
CA ASP A 156 -16.22 19.56 3.80
C ASP A 156 -15.98 19.58 5.33
N PRO A 157 -15.01 20.36 5.84
CA PRO A 157 -14.71 20.41 7.26
C PRO A 157 -15.90 20.90 8.11
N ASN A 158 -16.80 21.69 7.54
CA ASN A 158 -17.98 22.20 8.24
C ASN A 158 -19.14 21.20 8.25
N ARG A 159 -19.03 20.08 7.51
CA ARG A 159 -20.11 19.10 7.35
C ARG A 159 -19.66 17.71 7.78
N MET A 160 -20.13 17.31 8.96
CA MET A 160 -19.94 15.95 9.47
C MET A 160 -20.48 14.90 8.48
N SER A 161 -19.62 13.97 8.06
CA SER A 161 -20.02 12.86 7.21
C SER A 161 -21.01 11.94 7.92
N ARG A 162 -21.84 11.22 7.16
CA ARG A 162 -22.78 10.22 7.73
C ARG A 162 -22.05 9.15 8.55
N ALA A 163 -20.86 8.76 8.12
CA ALA A 163 -20.00 7.81 8.86
C ALA A 163 -19.56 8.41 10.21
N LYS A 164 -19.01 9.62 10.20
CA LYS A 164 -18.56 10.32 11.42
C LYS A 164 -19.70 10.58 12.41
N ARG A 165 -20.93 10.83 11.92
CA ARG A 165 -22.13 10.94 12.77
C ARG A 165 -22.53 9.62 13.44
N LYS A 166 -22.18 8.48 12.86
CA LYS A 166 -22.49 7.15 13.38
C LYS A 166 -21.40 6.59 14.30
N GLU A 167 -20.22 7.20 14.34
CA GLU A 167 -19.15 6.82 15.26
C GLU A 167 -19.63 6.99 16.71
N LYS A 168 -19.46 5.93 17.51
CA LYS A 168 -19.77 5.92 18.95
C LYS A 168 -18.47 5.76 19.70
N ILE A 169 -18.26 6.63 20.68
CA ILE A 169 -17.11 6.53 21.58
C ILE A 169 -17.51 5.57 22.71
N GLU A 170 -16.76 4.49 22.86
CA GLU A 170 -16.87 3.58 24.01
C GLU A 170 -15.72 3.88 24.99
N PRO A 171 -15.97 3.82 26.30
CA PRO A 171 -14.90 3.96 27.29
C PRO A 171 -13.91 2.80 27.20
N LEU A 172 -12.69 3.04 27.70
CA LEU A 172 -11.65 2.02 27.76
C LEU A 172 -12.14 0.79 28.54
N HIS A 173 -11.76 -0.39 28.09
CA HIS A 173 -12.14 -1.63 28.73
C HIS A 173 -11.61 -1.70 30.16
N ASP A 174 -12.52 -1.83 31.13
CA ASP A 174 -12.23 -2.05 32.54
C ASP A 174 -12.43 -3.54 32.86
N ARG A 175 -11.38 -4.20 33.35
CA ARG A 175 -11.43 -5.64 33.70
C ARG A 175 -12.23 -5.89 34.98
N PHE A 176 -12.31 -4.92 35.88
CA PHE A 176 -12.93 -5.07 37.20
C PHE A 176 -14.44 -4.87 37.17
N ASN A 177 -14.94 -4.18 36.14
CA ASN A 177 -16.33 -3.83 36.01
C ASN A 177 -16.99 -4.54 34.82
N PRO A 178 -18.23 -5.03 34.97
CA PRO A 178 -18.99 -5.59 33.86
C PRO A 178 -19.15 -4.58 32.72
N LYS A 179 -19.17 -5.06 31.47
CA LYS A 179 -19.41 -4.22 30.29
C LYS A 179 -20.68 -3.40 30.46
N ASP A 180 -20.62 -2.11 30.11
CA ASP A 180 -21.72 -1.14 30.18
C ASP A 180 -22.24 -0.80 31.61
N SER A 181 -21.55 -1.20 32.68
CA SER A 181 -21.93 -0.83 34.07
C SER A 181 -21.89 0.68 34.34
N TRP A 182 -21.10 1.42 33.57
CA TRP A 182 -21.02 2.88 33.60
C TRP A 182 -22.28 3.57 33.07
N ARG A 183 -23.16 2.87 32.32
CA ARG A 183 -24.37 3.46 31.74
C ARG A 183 -25.39 3.78 32.84
N LEU A 184 -25.88 5.01 32.85
CA LEU A 184 -26.94 5.44 33.78
C LEU A 184 -28.21 4.58 33.67
N SER A 185 -28.53 4.06 32.49
CA SER A 185 -29.66 3.17 32.25
C SER A 185 -29.56 1.84 33.01
N LYS A 186 -28.36 1.40 33.38
CA LYS A 186 -28.10 0.17 34.16
C LYS A 186 -28.15 0.40 35.67
N ARG A 187 -28.11 1.66 36.13
CA ARG A 187 -28.16 2.02 37.56
C ARG A 187 -29.58 2.22 38.10
N ARG A 188 -30.57 2.30 37.21
CA ARG A 188 -32.00 2.34 37.54
C ARG A 188 -32.59 0.96 37.35
N GLY A 189 -32.41 0.11 38.36
CA GLY A 189 -32.95 -1.25 38.47
C GLY A 189 -32.89 -1.67 39.92
#